data_AF-A0A233HK83-F1
#
_entry.id   AF-A0A233HK83-F1
#
_cell.length_a   1.000
_cell.length_b   1.000
_cell.length_c   1.000
_cell.angle_alpha   90.00
_cell.angle_beta   90.00
_cell.angle_gamma   90.00
#
_symmetry.space_group_name_H-M   'P 1'
#
loop_
_entity.id
_entity.type
_entity.pdbx_description
1 polymer ?
#
loop_
_entity_poly.entity_id
_entity_poly.type
_entity_poly.pdbx_seq_one_letter_code
_entity_poly.pdbx_strand_id
1 'polypeptide(L)'
;MSSSLISTAAEQIYGRVSGKRDANRLYKVLVPELHEALERGTALSDPQVIRLVAAISELPASGARQRNFINRYMKDRDSMLRLPRNPDSLMYGYWW
;
A
#
# COMPACT_ATOMS: atom_id res chain seq x y z
N MET A 1 -8.35 -21.59 0.44
CA MET A 1 -7.61 -21.42 -0.82
C MET A 1 -8.10 -20.14 -1.52
N SER A 2 -7.82 -18.97 -0.94
CA SER A 2 -8.28 -17.66 -1.50
C SER A 2 -7.13 -16.66 -1.68
N SER A 3 -5.88 -17.11 -1.73
CA SER A 3 -4.71 -16.29 -2.09
C SER A 3 -4.36 -16.55 -3.54
N SER A 4 -4.95 -15.85 -4.52
CA SER A 4 -4.46 -16.03 -5.91
C SER A 4 -4.82 -14.97 -6.94
N LEU A 5 -5.81 -14.10 -6.72
CA LEU A 5 -6.22 -13.18 -7.79
C LEU A 5 -5.67 -11.76 -7.59
N ILE A 6 -5.71 -11.24 -6.35
CA ILE A 6 -5.25 -9.89 -6.06
C ILE A 6 -3.71 -9.80 -6.04
N SER A 7 -3.02 -10.82 -5.52
CA SER A 7 -1.55 -10.84 -5.51
C SER A 7 -0.97 -10.85 -6.91
N THR A 8 -1.54 -11.67 -7.81
CA THR A 8 -1.07 -11.80 -9.19
C THR A 8 -1.33 -10.53 -9.98
N ALA A 9 -2.45 -9.85 -9.75
CA ALA A 9 -2.73 -8.54 -10.35
C ALA A 9 -1.80 -7.44 -9.81
N ALA A 10 -1.50 -7.44 -8.50
CA ALA A 10 -0.57 -6.51 -7.89
C ALA A 10 0.88 -6.73 -8.39
N GLU A 11 1.32 -7.98 -8.51
CA GLU A 11 2.64 -8.37 -9.03
C GLU A 11 2.81 -8.04 -10.51
N GLN A 12 1.76 -8.15 -11.33
CA GLN A 12 1.81 -7.76 -12.74
C GLN A 12 1.93 -6.24 -12.97
N ILE A 13 1.56 -5.42 -11.98
CA ILE A 13 1.61 -3.96 -12.07
C ILE A 13 2.82 -3.40 -11.31
N TYR A 14 3.43 -4.19 -10.42
CA TYR A 14 4.70 -3.91 -9.76
C TYR A 14 5.77 -3.57 -10.81
N GLY A 15 6.44 -2.41 -10.65
CA GLY A 15 7.41 -1.87 -11.61
C GLY A 15 6.82 -1.11 -12.82
N ARG A 16 5.49 -0.99 -12.95
CA ARG A 16 4.81 -0.21 -14.02
C ARG A 16 3.98 0.97 -13.50
N VAL A 17 4.16 1.39 -12.25
CA VAL A 17 3.54 2.62 -11.74
C VAL A 17 4.19 3.82 -12.41
N SER A 18 3.63 4.22 -13.55
CA SER A 18 4.17 5.31 -14.39
C SER A 18 3.67 6.71 -13.97
N GLY A 19 2.74 6.78 -13.02
CA GLY A 19 2.25 8.04 -12.48
C GLY A 19 1.05 7.92 -11.55
N LYS A 20 0.58 9.08 -11.07
CA LYS A 20 -0.51 9.23 -10.09
C LYS A 20 -1.72 8.34 -10.36
N ARG A 21 -2.16 8.27 -11.61
CA ARG A 21 -3.40 7.57 -11.97
C ARG A 21 -3.31 6.07 -11.67
N ASP A 22 -2.19 5.45 -12.02
CA ASP A 22 -1.98 4.02 -11.78
C ASP A 22 -1.73 3.75 -10.29
N ALA A 23 -0.98 4.64 -9.61
CA ALA A 23 -0.82 4.60 -8.16
C ALA A 23 -2.17 4.65 -7.43
N ASN A 24 -3.06 5.59 -7.79
CA ASN A 24 -4.40 5.71 -7.21
C ASN A 24 -5.26 4.47 -7.48
N ARG A 25 -5.16 3.85 -8.67
CA ARG A 25 -5.90 2.62 -9.00
C ARG A 25 -5.46 1.47 -8.09
N LEU A 26 -4.15 1.25 -7.97
CA LEU A 26 -3.60 0.20 -7.12
C LEU A 26 -3.88 0.43 -5.64
N TYR A 27 -3.73 1.67 -5.18
CA TYR A 27 -3.98 2.04 -3.80
C TYR A 27 -5.39 1.63 -3.34
N LYS A 28 -6.40 1.88 -4.18
CA LYS A 28 -7.80 1.53 -3.90
C LYS A 28 -8.06 0.02 -3.81
N VAL A 29 -7.11 -0.81 -4.22
CA VAL A 29 -7.17 -2.27 -4.09
C VAL A 29 -6.34 -2.73 -2.90
N LEU A 30 -5.09 -2.27 -2.83
CA LEU A 30 -4.10 -2.78 -1.87
C LEU A 30 -4.37 -2.32 -0.44
N VAL A 31 -4.81 -1.07 -0.25
CA VAL A 31 -5.01 -0.49 1.09
C VAL A 31 -6.18 -1.11 1.83
N PRO A 32 -7.37 -1.29 1.23
CA PRO A 32 -8.45 -2.04 1.87
C PRO A 32 -8.02 -3.46 2.25
N GLU A 33 -7.31 -4.18 1.37
CA GLU A 33 -6.81 -5.53 1.66
C GLU A 33 -5.85 -5.55 2.85
N LEU A 34 -4.92 -4.58 2.92
CA LEU A 34 -4.02 -4.43 4.06
C LEU A 34 -4.82 -4.15 5.35
N HIS A 35 -5.77 -3.22 5.31
CA HIS A 35 -6.60 -2.90 6.47
C HIS A 35 -7.36 -4.14 6.95
N GLU A 36 -8.02 -4.86 6.05
CA GLU A 36 -8.77 -6.06 6.41
C GLU A 36 -7.87 -7.14 7.02
N ALA A 37 -6.68 -7.37 6.46
CA ALA A 37 -5.72 -8.33 7.03
C ALA A 37 -5.30 -7.92 8.45
N LEU A 38 -4.98 -6.64 8.66
CA LEU A 38 -4.60 -6.12 9.96
C LEU A 38 -5.77 -6.16 10.95
N GLU A 39 -6.98 -5.76 10.55
CA GLU A 39 -8.19 -5.78 11.38
C GLU A 39 -8.57 -7.21 11.80
N ARG A 40 -8.30 -8.22 10.96
CA ARG A 40 -8.44 -9.65 11.31
C ARG A 40 -7.36 -10.18 12.26
N GLY A 41 -6.39 -9.35 12.64
CA GLY A 41 -5.29 -9.73 13.52
C GLY A 41 -4.13 -10.46 12.82
N THR A 42 -4.09 -10.49 11.49
CA THR A 42 -2.96 -11.09 10.75
C THR A 42 -1.64 -10.42 11.16
N ALA A 43 -0.61 -11.23 11.41
CA ALA A 43 0.69 -10.74 11.87
C ALA A 43 1.42 -9.94 10.78
N LEU A 44 2.24 -8.95 11.16
CA LEU A 44 3.06 -8.20 10.21
C LEU A 44 4.13 -9.06 9.53
N SER A 45 4.52 -10.17 10.16
CA SER A 45 5.43 -11.17 9.59
C SER A 45 4.75 -12.11 8.60
N ASP A 46 3.43 -12.03 8.42
CA ASP A 46 2.72 -12.84 7.44
C ASP A 46 3.19 -12.49 6.02
N PRO A 47 3.52 -13.50 5.17
CA PRO A 47 4.02 -13.25 3.83
C PRO A 47 3.10 -12.38 2.97
N GLN A 48 1.78 -12.47 3.13
CA GLN A 48 0.83 -11.63 2.40
C GLN A 48 0.90 -10.18 2.88
N VAL A 49 0.99 -9.95 4.18
CA VAL A 49 1.12 -8.59 4.75
C VAL A 49 2.43 -7.96 4.31
N ILE A 50 3.55 -8.70 4.35
CA ILE A 50 4.85 -8.22 3.84
C ILE A 50 4.75 -7.78 2.38
N ARG A 51 4.12 -8.60 1.52
CA ARG A 51 3.93 -8.25 0.10
C ARG A 51 3.04 -7.02 -0.10
N LEU A 52 1.96 -6.89 0.66
CA LEU A 52 1.08 -5.72 0.61
C LEU A 52 1.83 -4.45 1.02
N VAL A 53 2.57 -4.49 2.13
CA VAL A 53 3.36 -3.35 2.62
C VAL A 53 4.41 -2.94 1.60
N ALA A 54 5.12 -3.90 1.01
CA ALA A 54 6.11 -3.63 -0.04
C ALA A 54 5.44 -2.97 -1.26
N ALA A 55 4.35 -3.55 -1.77
CA ALA A 55 3.64 -3.01 -2.93
C ALA A 55 3.09 -1.60 -2.69
N ILE A 56 2.49 -1.34 -1.51
CA ILE A 56 1.95 -0.01 -1.16
C ILE A 56 3.07 1.03 -1.00
N SER A 57 4.23 0.62 -0.46
CA SER A 57 5.39 1.50 -0.26
C SER A 57 6.02 2.01 -1.55
N GLU A 58 5.69 1.41 -2.69
CA GLU A 58 6.20 1.79 -4.01
C GLU A 58 5.26 2.69 -4.81
N LEU A 59 4.02 2.85 -4.36
CA LEU A 59 3.03 3.65 -5.08
C LEU A 59 3.30 5.17 -5.07
N PRO A 60 3.83 5.81 -4.00
CA PRO A 60 4.14 7.23 -4.04
C PRO A 60 5.26 7.53 -5.04
N ALA A 61 5.34 8.77 -5.56
CA ALA A 61 6.47 9.14 -6.39
C ALA A 61 7.80 8.98 -5.64
N SER A 62 8.80 8.50 -6.37
CA SER A 62 10.11 8.17 -5.84
C SER A 62 10.80 9.38 -5.18
N GLY A 63 11.73 9.09 -4.27
CA GLY A 63 12.50 10.11 -3.55
C GLY A 63 11.80 10.58 -2.27
N ALA A 64 11.71 11.90 -2.07
CA ALA A 64 11.26 12.46 -0.80
C ALA A 64 9.82 12.07 -0.44
N ARG A 65 8.92 12.04 -1.42
CA ARG A 65 7.50 11.69 -1.20
C ARG A 65 7.35 10.25 -0.73
N GLN A 66 8.00 9.31 -1.40
CA GLN A 66 8.05 7.90 -0.99
C GLN A 66 8.62 7.72 0.43
N ARG A 67 9.76 8.35 0.74
CA ARG A 67 10.35 8.26 2.09
C ARG A 67 9.41 8.79 3.16
N ASN A 68 8.78 9.94 2.91
CA ASN A 68 7.82 10.55 3.82
C ASN A 68 6.61 9.62 4.04
N PHE A 69 6.07 9.06 2.97
CA PHE A 69 4.96 8.10 3.01
C PHE A 69 5.29 6.90 3.90
N ILE A 70 6.41 6.22 3.63
CA ILE A 70 6.86 5.05 4.40
C ILE A 70 7.03 5.42 5.86
N ASN A 71 7.70 6.54 6.14
CA ASN A 71 7.95 7.01 7.50
C ASN A 71 6.69 7.37 8.29
N ARG A 72 5.58 7.69 7.61
CA ARG A 72 4.33 8.07 8.27
C ARG A 72 3.36 6.91 8.40
N TYR A 73 3.30 6.01 7.42
CA TYR A 73 2.22 5.04 7.33
C TYR A 73 2.64 3.57 7.26
N MET A 74 3.92 3.26 7.07
CA MET A 74 4.39 1.89 6.89
C MET A 74 5.37 1.45 8.00
N LYS A 75 5.32 2.09 9.17
CA LYS A 75 6.23 1.81 10.29
C LYS A 75 5.79 0.63 11.15
N ASP A 76 4.50 0.62 11.47
CA ASP A 76 3.88 -0.30 12.41
C ASP A 76 2.39 -0.46 12.08
N ARG A 77 1.74 -1.42 12.74
CA ARG A 77 0.32 -1.73 12.55
C ARG A 77 -0.58 -0.50 12.67
N ASP A 78 -0.35 0.34 13.69
CA ASP A 78 -1.20 1.51 13.95
C ASP A 78 -1.05 2.55 12.83
N SER A 79 0.17 2.77 12.36
CA SER A 79 0.45 3.66 11.23
C SER A 79 -0.18 3.18 9.93
N MET A 80 -0.21 1.86 9.70
CA MET A 80 -0.82 1.24 8.53
C MET A 80 -2.35 1.36 8.58
N LEU A 81 -2.97 1.18 9.75
CA LEU A 81 -4.42 1.35 9.94
C LEU A 81 -4.89 2.81 9.83
N ARG A 82 -3.99 3.78 10.06
CA ARG A 82 -4.23 5.21 9.83
C ARG A 82 -4.15 5.61 8.36
N LEU A 83 -3.74 4.71 7.48
CA LEU A 83 -3.64 5.01 6.06
C LEU A 83 -5.05 5.35 5.51
N PRO A 84 -5.27 6.52 4.88
CA PRO A 84 -6.60 6.86 4.38
C PRO A 84 -7.06 5.87 3.31
N ARG A 85 -8.32 5.42 3.32
CA ARG A 85 -8.82 4.52 2.25
C ARG A 85 -8.94 5.22 0.89
N ASN A 86 -9.06 6.55 0.88
CA ASN A 86 -9.06 7.36 -0.33
C ASN A 86 -7.66 7.99 -0.56
N PRO A 87 -6.97 7.71 -1.68
CA PRO A 87 -5.64 8.27 -1.95
C PRO A 87 -5.64 9.80 -2.10
N ASP A 88 -6.77 10.41 -2.44
CA ASP A 88 -6.87 11.88 -2.54
C ASP A 88 -6.87 12.57 -1.17
N SER A 89 -7.00 11.79 -0.08
CA SER A 89 -6.87 12.28 1.29
C SER A 89 -5.44 12.22 1.83
N LEU A 90 -4.47 11.75 1.03
CA LEU A 90 -3.06 11.76 1.41
C LEU A 90 -2.49 13.18 1.35
N MET A 91 -1.68 13.52 2.35
CA MET A 91 -1.10 14.85 2.49
C MET A 91 -0.13 15.19 1.36
N TYR A 92 -0.06 16.49 1.04
CA TYR A 92 0.99 17.02 0.17
C TYR A 92 2.38 16.64 0.69
N GLY A 93 3.27 16.21 -0.21
CA GLY A 93 4.62 15.75 0.15
C GLY A 93 4.72 14.27 0.56
N TYR A 94 3.61 13.53 0.54
CA TYR A 94 3.56 12.08 0.81
C TYR A 94 3.01 11.27 -0.38
N TRP A 95 2.40 11.90 -1.39
CA TRP A 95 1.72 11.18 -2.48
C TRP A 95 1.89 11.89 -3.83
N TRP A 96 1.96 11.07 -4.91
CA TRP A 96 2.28 11.40 -6.32
C TRP A 96 3.05 12.70 -6.50
#